data_AF-A0A928ZY31-F1
#
_entry.id   AF-A0A928ZY31-F1
#
_cell.length_a   1.000
_cell.length_b   1.000
_cell.length_c   1.000
_cell.angle_alpha   90.00
_cell.angle_beta   90.00
_cell.angle_gamma   90.00
#
_symmetry.space_group_name_H-M   'P 1'
#
loop_
_entity.id
_entity.type
_entity.pdbx_description
1 polymer ?
#
loop_
_entity_poly.entity_id
_entity_poly.type
_entity_poly.pdbx_seq_one_letter_code
_entity_poly.pdbx_strand_id
1 'polypeptide(L)'
;MPVPCYDENVWREFMRDKGNILLAQDTIGEFHVVTVFLGFNHGTLAKPKFFQTTCFGTDGENHPRYSETWQRACLEHRGKIACAQALTKFAAEKAAGIERSFKFIDCKFAPGEIQFLLESEADAVQMMPTSQKHWERRGQMVVFLIHPKTQNMRFK
;
A
#
# COMPACT_ATOMS: atom_id res chain seq x y z
N MET A 1 -8.64 9.31 -26.97
CA MET A 1 -8.79 8.38 -28.12
C MET A 1 -7.41 7.80 -28.40
N PRO A 2 -7.22 6.48 -28.49
CA PRO A 2 -5.91 5.92 -28.88
C PRO A 2 -5.55 6.43 -30.29
N VAL A 3 -4.29 6.86 -30.46
CA VAL A 3 -3.78 7.32 -31.76
C VAL A 3 -3.34 6.06 -32.52
N PRO A 4 -3.95 5.75 -33.67
CA PRO A 4 -3.51 4.60 -34.47
C PRO A 4 -2.07 4.83 -34.94
N CYS A 5 -1.21 3.86 -34.65
CA CYS A 5 0.11 3.81 -35.27
C CYS A 5 0.02 2.88 -36.49
N TYR A 6 0.34 3.42 -37.67
CA TYR A 6 0.28 2.70 -38.93
C TYR A 6 1.56 1.91 -39.24
N ASP A 7 2.63 2.11 -38.45
CA ASP A 7 3.90 1.43 -38.57
C ASP A 7 4.34 0.86 -37.22
N GLU A 8 4.15 -0.45 -37.07
CA GLU A 8 4.50 -1.17 -35.85
C GLU A 8 6.00 -1.12 -35.55
N ASN A 9 6.87 -1.06 -36.57
CA ASN A 9 8.32 -1.04 -36.38
C ASN A 9 8.76 0.31 -35.81
N VAL A 10 8.24 1.41 -36.35
CA VAL A 10 8.50 2.77 -35.84
C VAL A 10 7.99 2.90 -34.40
N TRP A 11 6.81 2.38 -34.11
CA TRP A 11 6.28 2.37 -32.74
C TRP A 11 7.15 1.53 -31.78
N ARG A 12 7.59 0.34 -32.20
CA ARG A 12 8.49 -0.50 -31.41
C ARG A 12 9.82 0.21 -31.15
N GLU A 13 10.37 0.91 -32.13
CA GLU A 13 11.61 1.66 -31.99
C GLU A 13 11.44 2.86 -31.05
N PHE A 14 10.31 3.59 -31.16
CA PHE A 14 9.94 4.65 -30.23
C PHE A 14 9.85 4.15 -28.78
N MET A 15 9.22 2.98 -28.57
CA MET A 15 9.02 2.39 -27.24
C MET A 15 10.27 1.69 -26.68
N ARG A 16 11.33 1.49 -27.48
CA ARG A 16 12.61 0.97 -26.98
C ARG A 16 13.35 1.99 -26.10
N ASP A 17 13.09 3.28 -26.28
CA ASP A 17 13.63 4.30 -25.42
C ASP A 17 12.94 4.28 -24.05
N LYS A 18 13.73 4.07 -22.99
CA LYS A 18 13.24 4.06 -21.61
C LYS A 18 12.58 5.38 -21.22
N GLY A 19 13.02 6.50 -21.79
CA GLY A 19 12.44 7.82 -21.55
C GLY A 19 11.01 7.97 -22.09
N ASN A 20 10.64 7.19 -23.10
CA ASN A 20 9.31 7.25 -23.72
C ASN A 20 8.27 6.38 -23.00
N ILE A 21 8.73 5.42 -22.18
CA ILE A 21 7.86 4.49 -21.44
C ILE A 21 7.76 4.83 -19.95
N LEU A 22 8.79 5.46 -19.38
CA LEU A 22 8.80 5.80 -17.96
C LEU A 22 7.92 7.02 -17.69
N LEU A 23 6.86 6.83 -16.91
CA LEU A 23 5.92 7.91 -16.58
C LEU A 23 6.13 8.49 -15.18
N ALA A 24 6.52 7.65 -14.22
CA ALA A 24 6.79 8.06 -12.86
C ALA A 24 7.79 7.11 -12.19
N GLN A 25 8.66 7.68 -11.35
CA GLN A 25 9.63 6.94 -10.56
C GLN A 25 9.86 7.64 -9.23
N ASP A 26 9.76 6.87 -8.15
CA ASP A 26 10.02 7.34 -6.78
C ASP A 26 10.88 6.33 -6.03
N THR A 27 11.75 6.83 -5.14
CA THR A 27 12.61 6.00 -4.29
C THR A 27 12.33 6.33 -2.83
N ILE A 28 12.03 5.30 -2.04
CA ILE A 28 11.68 5.41 -0.62
C ILE A 28 12.46 4.35 0.15
N GLY A 29 13.47 4.78 0.91
CA GLY A 29 14.37 3.83 1.57
C GLY A 29 15.08 2.95 0.54
N GLU A 30 14.95 1.64 0.69
CA GLU A 30 15.46 0.64 -0.25
C GLU A 30 14.48 0.28 -1.40
N PHE A 31 13.26 0.83 -1.38
CA PHE A 31 12.22 0.49 -2.33
C PHE A 31 12.17 1.49 -3.49
N HIS A 32 11.93 0.97 -4.70
CA HIS A 32 11.74 1.80 -5.89
C HIS A 32 10.36 1.55 -6.50
N VAL A 33 9.54 2.58 -6.61
CA VAL A 33 8.23 2.52 -7.25
C VAL A 33 8.35 3.09 -8.65
N VAL A 34 7.98 2.30 -9.65
CA VAL A 34 8.08 2.68 -11.06
C VAL A 34 6.74 2.45 -11.74
N THR A 35 6.25 3.43 -12.49
CA THR A 35 5.11 3.27 -13.39
C THR A 35 5.53 3.53 -14.82
N VAL A 36 5.25 2.55 -15.68
CA VAL A 36 5.53 2.62 -17.11
C VAL A 36 4.25 2.56 -17.94
N PHE A 37 4.27 3.22 -19.09
CA PHE A 37 3.34 2.99 -20.18
C PHE A 37 3.84 1.82 -21.02
N LEU A 38 2.99 0.81 -21.18
CA LEU A 38 3.30 -0.37 -21.99
C LEU A 38 3.14 -0.09 -23.49
N GLY A 39 2.35 0.94 -23.82
CA GLY A 39 2.05 1.40 -25.18
C GLY A 39 1.21 0.45 -26.04
N PHE A 40 0.97 -0.77 -25.58
CA PHE A 40 -0.05 -1.68 -26.12
C PHE A 40 -0.86 -2.29 -24.99
N ASN A 41 -2.03 -2.83 -25.34
CA ASN A 41 -2.88 -3.50 -24.38
C ASN A 41 -2.33 -4.90 -24.07
N HIS A 42 -1.72 -5.08 -22.90
CA HIS A 42 -1.28 -6.39 -22.38
C HIS A 42 -2.43 -7.23 -21.78
N GLY A 43 -3.65 -6.71 -21.81
CA GLY A 43 -4.85 -7.35 -21.27
C GLY A 43 -5.76 -7.87 -22.37
N THR A 44 -7.06 -7.79 -22.13
CA THR A 44 -8.09 -8.08 -23.14
C THR A 44 -8.82 -6.80 -23.50
N LEU A 45 -9.66 -6.82 -24.54
CA LEU A 45 -10.52 -5.67 -24.87
C LEU A 45 -11.44 -5.28 -23.70
N ALA A 46 -11.94 -6.28 -22.96
CA ALA A 46 -12.80 -6.06 -21.80
C ALA A 46 -12.04 -5.65 -20.53
N LYS A 47 -10.74 -5.98 -20.43
CA LYS A 47 -9.88 -5.64 -19.28
C LYS A 47 -8.53 -5.12 -19.79
N PRO A 48 -8.49 -3.88 -20.29
CA PRO A 48 -7.29 -3.33 -20.88
C PRO A 48 -6.20 -3.11 -19.82
N LYS A 49 -4.94 -3.32 -20.23
CA LYS A 49 -3.74 -3.10 -19.41
C LYS A 49 -2.74 -2.28 -20.22
N PHE A 50 -2.72 -0.97 -19.96
CA PHE A 50 -1.85 -0.04 -20.67
C PHE A 50 -0.73 0.50 -19.80
N PHE A 51 -0.91 0.45 -18.48
CA PHE A 51 0.05 0.95 -17.51
C PHE A 51 0.44 -0.17 -16.56
N GLN A 52 1.70 -0.21 -16.18
CA GLN A 52 2.23 -1.14 -15.20
C GLN A 52 2.92 -0.36 -14.09
N THR A 53 2.53 -0.61 -12.84
CA THR A 53 3.17 -0.06 -11.64
C THR A 53 3.83 -1.20 -10.87
N THR A 54 5.12 -1.07 -10.62
CA THR A 54 5.95 -2.07 -9.95
C THR A 54 6.63 -1.44 -8.74
N CYS A 55 6.78 -2.20 -7.66
CA CYS A 55 7.52 -1.78 -6.48
C CYS A 55 8.67 -2.78 -6.25
N PHE A 56 9.88 -2.36 -6.58
CA PHE A 56 11.10 -3.14 -6.41
C PHE A 56 11.55 -3.15 -4.95
N GLY A 57 12.19 -4.24 -4.54
CA GLY A 57 12.50 -4.52 -3.12
C GLY A 57 11.33 -5.13 -2.35
N THR A 58 10.21 -5.44 -3.01
CA THR A 58 9.06 -6.16 -2.43
C THR A 58 8.66 -7.36 -3.29
N ASP A 59 7.77 -8.21 -2.79
CA ASP A 59 7.07 -9.24 -3.58
C ASP A 59 6.31 -8.65 -4.79
N GLY A 60 6.02 -7.35 -4.76
CA GLY A 60 5.39 -6.59 -5.83
C GLY A 60 6.19 -6.55 -7.14
N GLU A 61 7.48 -6.89 -7.15
CA GLU A 61 8.26 -7.08 -8.37
C GLU A 61 7.74 -8.27 -9.20
N ASN A 62 7.36 -9.36 -8.53
CA ASN A 62 6.78 -10.54 -9.19
C ASN A 62 5.28 -10.38 -9.50
N HIS A 63 4.65 -9.36 -8.91
CA HIS A 63 3.22 -9.11 -9.00
C HIS A 63 2.91 -7.64 -9.32
N PRO A 64 3.31 -7.14 -10.50
CA PRO A 64 3.07 -5.76 -10.87
C PRO A 64 1.56 -5.47 -11.01
N ARG A 65 1.18 -4.23 -10.70
CA ARG A 65 -0.21 -3.75 -10.83
C ARG A 65 -0.42 -3.16 -12.20
N TYR A 66 -1.39 -3.69 -12.92
CA TYR A 66 -1.79 -3.19 -14.23
C TYR A 66 -3.00 -2.27 -14.12
N SER A 67 -3.08 -1.26 -14.98
CA SER A 67 -4.20 -0.33 -15.03
C SER A 67 -4.59 0.03 -16.46
N GLU A 68 -5.89 0.27 -16.68
CA GLU A 68 -6.41 0.71 -17.98
C GLU A 68 -6.16 2.21 -18.27
N THR A 69 -6.09 3.03 -17.22
CA THR A 69 -6.00 4.49 -17.35
C THR A 69 -4.83 5.04 -16.54
N TRP A 70 -4.33 6.19 -16.98
CA TRP A 70 -3.27 6.90 -16.27
C TRP A 70 -3.71 7.31 -14.86
N GLN A 71 -4.95 7.78 -14.69
CA GLN A 71 -5.49 8.18 -13.39
C GLN A 71 -5.48 7.00 -12.41
N ARG A 72 -5.87 5.80 -12.86
CA ARG A 72 -5.79 4.60 -12.03
C ARG A 72 -4.33 4.23 -11.73
N ALA A 73 -3.44 4.31 -12.72
CA ALA A 73 -2.03 4.05 -12.52
C ALA A 73 -1.39 4.99 -11.48
N CYS A 74 -1.73 6.29 -11.49
CA CYS A 74 -1.33 7.25 -10.47
C CYS A 74 -1.78 6.85 -9.05
N LEU A 75 -3.01 6.33 -8.91
CA LEU A 75 -3.52 5.87 -7.62
C LEU A 75 -2.75 4.64 -7.14
N GLU A 76 -2.50 3.67 -8.01
CA GLU A 76 -1.66 2.50 -7.69
C GLU A 76 -0.24 2.93 -7.30
N HIS A 77 0.34 3.88 -8.03
CA HIS A 77 1.68 4.42 -7.76
C HIS A 77 1.76 5.04 -6.37
N ARG A 78 0.83 5.95 -6.03
CA ARG A 78 0.76 6.57 -4.69
C ARG A 78 0.53 5.53 -3.59
N GLY A 79 -0.30 4.52 -3.85
CA GLY A 79 -0.53 3.42 -2.91
C GLY A 79 0.74 2.62 -2.63
N LYS A 80 1.54 2.35 -3.67
CA LYS A 80 2.85 1.69 -3.52
C LYS A 80 3.87 2.57 -2.79
N ILE A 81 3.90 3.88 -3.04
CA ILE A 81 4.73 4.82 -2.26
C ILE A 81 4.35 4.76 -0.78
N ALA A 82 3.07 4.85 -0.44
CA ALA A 82 2.62 4.82 0.95
C ALA A 82 2.99 3.50 1.65
N CYS A 83 2.90 2.37 0.93
CA CYS A 83 3.35 1.07 1.41
C CYS A 83 4.87 1.04 1.65
N ALA A 84 5.67 1.52 0.70
CA ALA A 84 7.12 1.62 0.82
C ALA A 84 7.55 2.51 2.01
N GLN A 85 6.86 3.63 2.24
CA GLN A 85 7.07 4.49 3.39
C GLN A 85 6.81 3.76 4.71
N ALA A 86 5.72 3.00 4.79
CA ALA A 86 5.39 2.22 5.98
C ALA A 86 6.43 1.12 6.26
N LEU A 87 6.87 0.40 5.22
CA LEU A 87 7.92 -0.63 5.34
C LEU A 87 9.26 -0.05 5.74
N THR A 88 9.67 1.07 5.13
CA THR A 88 10.90 1.78 5.48
C THR A 88 10.90 2.21 6.95
N LYS A 89 9.76 2.77 7.41
CA LYS A 89 9.59 3.14 8.82
C LYS A 89 9.68 1.92 9.73
N PHE A 90 9.02 0.82 9.38
CA PHE A 90 9.07 -0.42 10.15
C PHE A 90 10.50 -0.97 10.25
N ALA A 91 11.26 -0.96 9.15
CA ALA A 91 12.66 -1.39 9.15
C ALA A 91 13.54 -0.52 10.05
N ALA A 92 13.35 0.81 10.02
CA ALA A 92 14.05 1.74 10.90
C ALA A 92 13.72 1.51 12.38
N GLU A 93 12.44 1.28 12.70
CA GLU A 93 12.00 0.96 14.07
C GLU A 93 12.61 -0.37 14.55
N LYS A 94 12.60 -1.40 13.71
CA LYS A 94 13.23 -2.69 14.03
C LYS A 94 14.73 -2.55 14.26
N ALA A 95 15.43 -1.78 13.42
CA ALA A 95 16.87 -1.51 13.56
C ALA A 95 17.19 -0.73 14.85
N ALA A 96 16.27 0.13 15.29
CA ALA A 96 16.36 0.84 16.58
C ALA A 96 15.98 -0.04 17.79
N GLY A 97 15.66 -1.33 17.57
CA GLY A 97 15.23 -2.24 18.64
C GLY A 97 13.81 -1.96 19.16
N ILE A 98 13.01 -1.18 18.43
CA ILE A 98 11.62 -0.88 18.79
C ILE A 98 10.75 -2.05 18.37
N GLU A 99 10.45 -2.94 19.31
CA GLU A 99 9.49 -4.02 19.11
C GLU A 99 8.08 -3.53 19.48
N ARG A 100 7.20 -3.38 18.48
CA ARG A 100 5.76 -3.06 18.67
C ARG A 100 4.88 -4.29 18.84
N SER A 101 5.48 -5.48 18.96
CA SER A 101 4.73 -6.68 19.36
C SER A 101 4.32 -6.50 20.82
N PHE A 102 3.13 -6.97 21.18
CA PHE A 102 2.71 -6.98 22.57
C PHE A 102 2.29 -8.37 22.97
N LYS A 103 2.68 -8.75 24.18
CA LYS A 103 2.21 -9.99 24.80
C LYS A 103 0.81 -9.74 25.35
N PHE A 104 -0.10 -10.64 25.03
CA PHE A 104 -1.44 -10.67 25.59
C PHE A 104 -1.60 -11.97 26.38
N ILE A 105 -2.33 -11.88 27.50
CA ILE A 105 -2.70 -13.04 28.33
C ILE A 105 -3.75 -13.88 27.60
N ASP A 106 -4.71 -13.23 26.93
CA ASP A 106 -5.83 -13.89 26.28
C ASP A 106 -6.27 -13.11 25.04
N CYS A 107 -6.86 -13.81 24.07
CA CYS A 107 -7.40 -13.25 22.83
C CYS A 107 -8.80 -13.81 22.56
N LYS A 108 -9.79 -12.93 22.47
CA LYS A 108 -11.19 -13.29 22.20
C LYS A 108 -11.65 -12.70 20.88
N PHE A 109 -12.25 -13.56 20.06
CA PHE A 109 -12.94 -13.15 18.84
C PHE A 109 -14.42 -12.94 19.16
N ALA A 110 -14.91 -11.71 18.99
CA ALA A 110 -16.32 -11.37 19.13
C ALA A 110 -16.87 -10.84 17.79
N PRO A 111 -18.19 -10.85 17.57
CA PRO A 111 -18.76 -10.30 16.35
C PRO A 111 -18.33 -8.83 16.16
N GLY A 112 -17.60 -8.55 15.08
CA GLY A 112 -17.15 -7.20 14.73
C GLY A 112 -15.86 -6.73 15.42
N GLU A 113 -15.27 -7.51 16.31
CA GLU A 113 -14.05 -7.11 17.03
C GLU A 113 -13.15 -8.26 17.48
N ILE A 114 -11.88 -7.96 17.68
CA ILE A 114 -10.88 -8.85 18.28
C ILE A 114 -10.37 -8.17 19.55
N GLN A 115 -10.50 -8.85 20.68
CA GLN A 115 -10.13 -8.33 22.00
C GLN A 115 -8.85 -9.00 22.48
N PHE A 116 -7.85 -8.20 22.84
CA PHE A 116 -6.60 -8.66 23.41
C PHE A 116 -6.52 -8.21 24.86
N LEU A 117 -6.37 -9.15 25.78
CA LEU A 117 -6.20 -8.89 27.21
C LEU A 117 -4.72 -8.78 27.54
N LEU A 118 -4.27 -7.65 28.09
CA LEU A 118 -2.88 -7.47 28.49
C LEU A 118 -2.72 -7.64 30.02
N GLU A 119 -1.47 -7.74 30.48
CA GLU A 119 -1.12 -7.92 31.89
C GLU A 119 -1.55 -6.74 32.77
N SER A 120 -1.53 -5.53 32.22
CA SER A 120 -1.95 -4.34 32.94
C SER A 120 -2.59 -3.27 32.04
N GLU A 121 -3.26 -2.31 32.67
CA GLU A 121 -3.76 -1.12 31.97
C GLU A 121 -2.62 -0.24 31.43
N ALA A 122 -1.46 -0.20 32.12
CA ALA A 122 -0.29 0.54 31.65
C ALA A 122 0.24 -0.05 30.34
N ASP A 123 0.31 -1.37 30.24
CA ASP A 123 0.71 -2.05 29.00
C ASP A 123 -0.30 -1.79 27.89
N ALA A 124 -1.60 -1.83 28.19
CA ALA A 124 -2.64 -1.49 27.21
C ALA A 124 -2.50 -0.05 26.69
N VAL A 125 -2.12 0.91 27.53
CA VAL A 125 -1.84 2.29 27.11
C VAL A 125 -0.61 2.37 26.21
N GLN A 126 0.49 1.70 26.59
CA GLN A 126 1.73 1.69 25.82
C GLN A 126 1.55 1.05 24.43
N MET A 127 0.72 0.01 24.34
CA MET A 127 0.56 -0.80 23.13
C MET A 127 -0.50 -0.28 22.17
N MET A 128 -1.20 0.82 22.51
CA MET A 128 -2.15 1.44 21.61
C MET A 128 -1.46 1.96 20.34
N PRO A 129 -1.93 1.55 19.14
CA PRO A 129 -1.40 2.08 17.90
C PRO A 129 -1.65 3.59 17.78
N THR A 130 -0.74 4.30 17.10
CA THR A 130 -0.88 5.73 16.84
C THR A 130 -2.16 6.06 16.06
N SER A 131 -2.59 5.15 15.16
CA SER A 131 -3.88 5.26 14.50
C SER A 131 -4.97 4.52 15.28
N GLN A 132 -5.88 5.26 15.90
CA GLN A 132 -7.02 4.71 16.64
C GLN A 132 -8.26 4.46 15.78
N LYS A 133 -8.11 4.44 14.44
CA LYS A 133 -9.26 4.27 13.52
C LYS A 133 -10.00 2.96 13.75
N HIS A 134 -9.25 1.88 13.96
CA HIS A 134 -9.75 0.54 14.22
C HIS A 134 -9.39 0.04 15.62
N TRP A 135 -8.71 0.86 16.43
CA TRP A 135 -8.16 0.41 17.70
C TRP A 135 -8.77 1.23 18.82
N GLU A 136 -9.21 0.54 19.86
CA GLU A 136 -9.66 1.17 21.09
C GLU A 136 -9.11 0.44 22.31
N ARG A 137 -9.21 1.10 23.45
CA ARG A 137 -8.78 0.55 24.73
C ARG A 137 -9.98 0.43 25.66
N ARG A 138 -10.08 -0.68 26.38
CA ARG A 138 -11.10 -0.94 27.41
C ARG A 138 -10.40 -1.46 28.68
N GLY A 139 -9.93 -0.54 29.52
CA GLY A 139 -9.09 -0.88 30.68
C GLY A 139 -7.77 -1.52 30.23
N GLN A 140 -7.52 -2.75 30.69
CA GLN A 140 -6.38 -3.59 30.30
C GLN A 140 -6.53 -4.30 28.95
N MET A 141 -7.64 -4.07 28.22
CA MET A 141 -7.84 -4.65 26.89
C MET A 141 -7.51 -3.66 25.78
N VAL A 142 -6.83 -4.15 24.74
CA VAL A 142 -6.73 -3.50 23.44
C VAL A 142 -7.70 -4.21 22.50
N VAL A 143 -8.57 -3.47 21.82
CA VAL A 143 -9.62 -4.01 20.95
C VAL A 143 -9.43 -3.52 19.53
N PHE A 144 -9.35 -4.45 18.59
CA PHE A 144 -9.38 -4.19 17.17
C PHE A 144 -10.81 -4.31 16.64
N LEU A 145 -11.38 -3.22 16.14
CA LEU A 145 -12.69 -3.16 15.52
C LEU A 145 -12.55 -3.48 14.02
N ILE A 146 -13.21 -4.54 13.57
CA ILE A 146 -13.20 -4.97 12.16
C ILE A 146 -13.76 -3.85 11.28
N HIS A 147 -14.81 -3.17 11.76
CA HIS A 147 -15.33 -1.96 11.16
C HIS A 147 -14.92 -0.76 12.02
N PRO A 148 -14.31 0.27 11.41
CA PRO A 148 -13.84 1.42 12.18
C PRO A 148 -15.05 2.17 12.75
N LYS A 149 -14.87 2.83 13.89
CA LYS A 149 -15.90 3.76 14.38
C LYS A 149 -16.16 4.79 13.30
N THR A 150 -17.44 4.99 12.95
CA THR A 150 -17.85 6.19 12.23
C THR A 150 -17.36 7.37 13.04
N GLN A 151 -16.34 8.09 12.54
CA GLN A 151 -15.90 9.31 13.17
C GLN A 151 -17.08 10.28 13.12
N ASN A 152 -17.71 10.53 14.27
CA ASN A 152 -18.50 11.74 14.42
C ASN A 152 -17.53 12.90 14.22
N MET A 153 -17.51 13.46 13.01
CA MET A 153 -16.83 14.70 12.72
C MET A 153 -17.44 15.77 13.64
N ARG A 154 -16.77 16.02 14.76
CA ARG A 154 -16.96 17.27 15.50
C ARG A 154 -16.37 18.35 14.61
N PHE A 155 -17.23 19.01 13.85
CA PHE A 155 -16.92 20.32 13.29
C PHE A 155 -16.48 21.21 14.47
N LYS A 156 -15.24 21.67 14.40
CA LYS A 156 -14.74 22.81 15.17
C LYS A 156 -14.60 23.97 14.22
#